data_AF-A0A136ND13-F1
#
_entry.id   AF-A0A136ND13-F1
#
_cell.length_a   1.000
_cell.length_b   1.000
_cell.length_c   1.000
_cell.angle_alpha   90.00
_cell.angle_beta   90.00
_cell.angle_gamma   90.00
#
_symmetry.space_group_name_H-M   'P 1'
#
loop_
_entity.id
_entity.type
_entity.pdbx_description
1 polymer ?
#
loop_
_entity_poly.entity_id
_entity_poly.type
_entity_poly.pdbx_seq_one_letter_code
_entity_poly.pdbx_strand_id
1 'polypeptide(L)'
;MGIKDSILKEVLYSKKCSFGKYLSFMKISINGGQESDFYFTPVVTSAKKSFLIISKQINDNWYEAVNTIGPIVEHLKMVYKFSTDNYKLILHSYFDTVKLEKFYLIDPEAHFKLKILNMNEFEKLLD
;
A
#
# COMPACT_ATOMS: atom_id res chain seq x y z
N MET A 1 -11.59 -15.64 5.34
CA MET A 1 -10.99 -14.83 4.25
C MET A 1 -10.00 -13.87 4.85
N GLY A 2 -8.76 -13.90 4.36
CA GLY A 2 -7.68 -13.02 4.83
C GLY A 2 -7.31 -12.01 3.73
N ILE A 3 -6.25 -11.22 3.94
CA ILE A 3 -5.78 -10.22 2.96
C ILE A 3 -5.50 -10.80 1.55
N LYS A 4 -5.38 -12.12 1.40
CA LYS A 4 -5.24 -12.82 0.13
C LYS A 4 -6.51 -12.81 -0.74
N ASP A 5 -7.68 -12.62 -0.13
CA ASP A 5 -8.98 -12.55 -0.79
C ASP A 5 -9.42 -11.08 -1.02
N SER A 6 -8.44 -10.17 -1.07
CA SER A 6 -8.65 -8.73 -1.12
C SER A 6 -9.18 -8.24 -2.47
N ILE A 7 -10.10 -7.27 -2.44
CA ILE A 7 -10.64 -6.60 -3.62
C ILE A 7 -9.55 -5.91 -4.44
N LEU A 8 -8.44 -5.51 -3.80
CA LEU A 8 -7.26 -5.01 -4.50
C LEU A 8 -6.86 -5.92 -5.66
N LYS A 9 -6.79 -7.24 -5.43
CA LYS A 9 -6.33 -8.17 -6.46
C LYS A 9 -7.28 -8.18 -7.66
N GLU A 10 -8.57 -8.19 -7.39
CA GLU A 10 -9.63 -8.14 -8.41
C GLU A 10 -9.55 -6.85 -9.23
N VAL A 11 -9.39 -5.71 -8.56
CA VAL A 11 -9.23 -4.42 -9.22
C VAL A 11 -8.00 -4.43 -10.13
N LEU A 12 -6.84 -4.86 -9.62
CA LEU A 12 -5.60 -4.93 -10.41
C LEU A 12 -5.76 -5.78 -11.67
N TYR A 13 -6.43 -6.94 -11.58
CA TYR A 13 -6.72 -7.77 -12.76
C TYR A 13 -7.71 -7.10 -13.71
N SER A 14 -8.80 -6.50 -13.20
CA SER A 14 -9.81 -5.82 -14.04
C SER A 14 -9.21 -4.67 -14.84
N LYS A 15 -8.23 -3.96 -14.24
CA LYS A 15 -7.49 -2.86 -14.85
C LYS A 15 -6.28 -3.31 -15.68
N LYS A 16 -6.13 -4.63 -15.90
CA LYS A 16 -5.04 -5.22 -16.70
C LYS A 16 -3.65 -4.76 -16.22
N CYS A 17 -3.50 -4.52 -14.92
CA CYS A 17 -2.23 -4.16 -14.34
C CYS A 17 -1.29 -5.38 -14.34
N SER A 18 -0.03 -5.16 -14.69
CA SER A 18 1.04 -6.11 -14.42
C SER A 18 1.53 -5.88 -13.00
N PHE A 19 1.68 -6.92 -12.19
CA PHE A 19 2.23 -6.78 -10.86
C PHE A 19 3.21 -7.91 -10.57
N GLY A 20 4.21 -7.58 -9.74
CA GLY A 20 5.24 -8.54 -9.33
C GLY A 20 4.68 -9.56 -8.32
N LYS A 21 5.50 -9.91 -7.32
CA LYS A 21 5.04 -10.79 -6.24
C LYS A 21 3.92 -10.10 -5.46
N TYR A 22 2.70 -10.63 -5.58
CA TYR A 22 1.53 -10.13 -4.87
C TYR A 22 1.66 -10.35 -3.37
N LEU A 23 1.43 -9.29 -2.59
CA LEU A 23 1.53 -9.27 -1.13
C LEU A 23 2.82 -9.92 -0.62
N SER A 24 3.96 -9.47 -1.14
CA SER A 24 5.24 -9.91 -0.62
C SER A 24 5.41 -9.37 0.81
N PHE A 25 5.64 -10.26 1.77
CA PHE A 25 5.72 -9.93 3.18
C PHE A 25 7.02 -9.20 3.54
N MET A 26 6.94 -8.25 4.46
CA MET A 26 8.07 -7.55 5.07
C MET A 26 7.75 -7.20 6.52
N LYS A 27 8.75 -7.36 7.38
CA LYS A 27 8.71 -6.96 8.78
C LYS A 27 9.58 -5.72 8.99
N ILE A 28 9.00 -4.67 9.56
CA ILE A 28 9.68 -3.40 9.76
C ILE A 28 9.73 -3.08 11.25
N SER A 29 10.92 -2.79 11.76
CA SER A 29 11.11 -2.29 13.12
C SER A 29 10.78 -0.80 13.15
N ILE A 30 9.80 -0.44 13.98
CA ILE A 30 9.33 0.92 14.20
C ILE A 30 9.75 1.34 15.61
N ASN A 31 9.99 2.64 15.81
CA ASN A 31 10.50 3.27 17.04
C ASN A 31 10.16 2.51 18.33
N GLY A 32 11.20 2.07 19.06
CA GLY A 32 11.06 1.33 20.33
C GLY A 32 11.12 -0.19 20.22
N GLY A 33 11.45 -0.74 19.04
CA GLY A 33 11.64 -2.18 18.84
C GLY A 33 10.34 -2.94 18.55
N GLN A 34 9.23 -2.24 18.33
CA GLN A 34 8.01 -2.86 17.86
C GLN A 34 8.13 -3.21 16.38
N GLU A 35 7.89 -4.47 16.05
CA GLU A 35 7.83 -4.91 14.67
C GLU A 35 6.42 -4.79 14.15
N SER A 36 6.25 -4.23 12.95
CA SER A 36 4.98 -4.25 12.26
C SER A 36 5.11 -4.98 10.94
N ASP A 37 4.11 -5.80 10.69
CA ASP A 37 3.97 -6.63 9.52
C ASP A 37 3.30 -5.85 8.38
N PHE A 38 3.91 -5.88 7.21
CA PHE A 38 3.38 -5.27 5.99
C PHE A 38 3.57 -6.19 4.80
N TYR A 39 2.82 -5.87 3.75
CA TYR A 39 2.94 -6.52 2.46
C TYR A 39 3.16 -5.47 1.38
N PHE A 40 3.89 -5.81 0.34
CA PHE A 40 4.10 -4.93 -0.79
C PHE A 40 3.74 -5.61 -2.10
N THR A 41 3.18 -4.83 -3.03
CA THR A 41 2.88 -5.26 -4.38
C THR A 41 3.32 -4.15 -5.34
N PRO A 42 4.43 -4.34 -6.09
CA PRO A 42 4.80 -3.44 -7.17
C PRO A 42 3.86 -3.68 -8.35
N VAL A 43 3.33 -2.60 -8.92
CA VAL A 43 2.30 -2.61 -9.95
C VAL A 43 2.72 -1.68 -11.09
N VAL A 44 2.48 -2.10 -12.33
CA VAL A 44 2.65 -1.31 -13.55
C VAL A 44 1.34 -1.36 -14.33
N THR A 45 0.76 -0.19 -14.60
CA THR A 45 -0.48 -0.04 -15.36
C THR A 45 -0.26 -0.28 -16.86
N SER A 46 -1.36 -0.42 -17.62
CA SER A 46 -1.34 -0.40 -19.09
C SER A 46 -0.69 0.86 -19.65
N ALA A 47 -0.91 2.00 -19.00
CA ALA A 47 -0.32 3.29 -19.34
C ALA A 47 1.15 3.45 -18.89
N LYS A 48 1.81 2.36 -18.43
CA LYS A 48 3.20 2.34 -17.95
C LYS A 48 3.48 3.21 -16.72
N LYS A 49 2.44 3.63 -16.00
CA LYS A 49 2.58 4.24 -14.66
C LYS A 49 2.94 3.15 -13.66
N SER A 50 3.92 3.42 -12.80
CA SER A 50 4.37 2.50 -11.77
C SER A 50 3.84 2.90 -10.40
N PHE A 51 3.31 1.92 -9.67
CA PHE A 51 2.76 2.08 -8.33
C PHE A 51 3.41 1.07 -7.38
N LEU A 52 3.64 1.48 -6.14
CA LEU A 52 4.00 0.57 -5.06
C LEU A 52 2.85 0.56 -4.06
N ILE A 53 2.15 -0.57 -3.99
CA ILE A 53 1.06 -0.75 -3.05
C ILE A 53 1.61 -1.36 -1.77
N ILE A 54 1.52 -0.62 -0.69
CA ILE A 54 1.88 -1.02 0.67
C ILE A 54 0.60 -1.45 1.35
N SER A 55 0.43 -2.74 1.60
CA SER A 55 -0.75 -3.30 2.25
C SER A 55 -0.49 -3.58 3.73
N LYS A 56 -1.37 -3.11 4.61
CA LYS A 56 -1.35 -3.43 6.04
C LYS A 56 -2.66 -4.12 6.41
N GLN A 57 -2.54 -5.25 7.10
CA GLN A 57 -3.67 -5.84 7.78
C GLN A 57 -3.87 -5.14 9.12
N ILE A 58 -5.10 -4.73 9.41
CA ILE A 58 -5.45 -3.95 10.59
C ILE A 58 -6.41 -4.76 11.42
N ASN A 59 -5.90 -5.22 12.56
CA ASN A 59 -6.63 -5.99 13.55
C ASN A 59 -7.04 -5.13 14.76
N ASP A 60 -6.44 -3.94 14.91
CA ASP A 60 -6.61 -3.02 16.05
C ASP A 60 -6.89 -1.57 15.58
N ASN A 61 -6.57 -0.57 16.41
CA ASN A 61 -6.87 0.84 16.17
C ASN A 61 -6.23 1.37 14.87
N TRP A 62 -7.07 1.81 13.93
CA TRP A 62 -6.71 2.44 12.66
C TRP A 62 -5.68 3.57 12.80
N TYR A 63 -5.79 4.39 13.85
CA TYR A 63 -4.96 5.58 14.01
C TYR A 63 -3.48 5.23 14.18
N GLU A 64 -3.18 4.16 14.92
CA GLU A 64 -1.81 3.68 15.13
C GLU A 64 -1.23 3.09 13.84
N ALA A 65 -2.06 2.41 13.05
CA ALA A 65 -1.66 1.90 11.74
C ALA A 65 -1.23 3.02 10.77
N VAL A 66 -1.89 4.18 10.80
CA VAL A 66 -1.61 5.34 9.93
C VAL A 66 -0.36 6.11 10.36
N ASN A 67 -0.15 6.33 11.66
CA ASN A 67 1.00 7.10 12.15
C ASN A 67 2.35 6.45 11.81
N THR A 68 2.35 5.17 11.45
CA THR A 68 3.57 4.42 11.10
C THR A 68 3.97 4.51 9.63
N ILE A 69 3.17 5.14 8.76
CA ILE A 69 3.38 5.10 7.30
C ILE A 69 4.69 5.75 6.83
N GLY A 70 5.09 6.87 7.42
CA GLY A 70 6.34 7.57 7.07
C GLY A 70 7.58 6.70 7.26
N PRO A 71 7.83 6.18 8.49
CA PRO A 71 8.93 5.24 8.75
C PRO A 71 8.98 4.03 7.81
N ILE A 72 7.82 3.50 7.43
CA ILE A 72 7.72 2.35 6.50
C ILE A 72 8.18 2.74 5.10
N VAL A 73 7.70 3.87 4.58
CA VAL A 73 8.09 4.35 3.26
C VAL A 73 9.59 4.63 3.20
N GLU A 74 10.15 5.26 4.23
CA GLU A 74 11.59 5.51 4.34
C GLU A 74 12.41 4.22 4.41
N HIS A 75 11.95 3.22 5.19
CA HIS A 75 12.59 1.90 5.22
C HIS A 75 12.57 1.23 3.84
N LEU A 76 11.45 1.28 3.12
CA LEU A 76 11.32 0.71 1.78
C LEU A 76 12.26 1.39 0.77
N LYS A 77 12.41 2.72 0.84
CA LYS A 77 13.37 3.47 0.02
C LYS A 77 14.80 2.97 0.26
N MET A 78 15.18 2.79 1.52
CA MET A 78 16.51 2.31 1.88
C MET A 78 16.79 0.89 1.38
N VAL A 79 15.86 -0.05 1.63
CA VAL A 79 16.08 -1.48 1.36
C VAL A 79 16.07 -1.79 -0.13
N TYR A 80 15.09 -1.26 -0.85
CA TYR A 80 14.87 -1.63 -2.25
C TYR A 80 15.47 -0.65 -3.25
N LYS A 81 16.10 0.43 -2.77
CA LYS A 81 16.54 1.55 -3.62
C LYS A 81 15.44 1.99 -4.60
N PHE A 82 14.18 1.88 -4.18
CA PHE A 82 13.08 2.41 -4.97
C PHE A 82 13.32 3.92 -5.04
N SER A 83 13.66 4.43 -6.22
CA SER A 83 13.48 5.85 -6.47
C SER A 83 11.98 6.09 -6.37
N THR A 84 11.56 6.78 -5.30
CA THR A 84 10.17 7.23 -5.18
C THR A 84 9.78 8.18 -6.29
N ASP A 85 10.74 8.73 -7.02
CA ASP A 85 10.49 9.52 -8.23
C ASP A 85 9.84 8.66 -9.32
N ASN A 86 10.07 7.34 -9.31
CA ASN A 86 9.52 6.42 -10.30
C ASN A 86 8.18 5.79 -9.90
N TYR A 87 7.81 5.80 -8.62
CA TYR A 87 6.64 5.08 -8.11
C TYR A 87 5.68 6.01 -7.37
N LYS A 88 4.40 5.98 -7.76
CA LYS A 88 3.32 6.50 -6.90
C LYS A 88 3.04 5.49 -5.78
N LEU A 89 2.92 5.98 -4.56
CA LEU A 89 2.77 5.13 -3.38
C LEU A 89 1.30 5.06 -2.94
N ILE A 90 0.80 3.86 -2.72
CA ILE A 90 -0.57 3.62 -2.26
C ILE A 90 -0.53 2.82 -0.96
N LEU A 91 -1.18 3.31 0.09
CA LEU A 91 -1.49 2.52 1.27
C LEU A 91 -2.83 1.80 1.04
N HIS A 92 -2.77 0.48 1.04
CA HIS A 92 -3.93 -0.40 1.08
C HIS A 92 -4.12 -0.88 2.53
N SER A 93 -5.28 -0.61 3.09
CA SER A 93 -5.62 -0.96 4.47
C SER A 93 -6.75 -1.96 4.49
N TYR A 94 -6.47 -3.16 5.00
CA TYR A 94 -7.43 -4.25 5.08
C TYR A 94 -7.85 -4.48 6.53
N PHE A 95 -9.10 -4.18 6.85
CA PHE A 95 -9.70 -4.35 8.18
C PHE A 95 -10.32 -5.74 8.29
N ASP A 96 -9.65 -6.65 8.98
CA ASP A 96 -10.03 -8.06 8.93
C ASP A 96 -11.38 -8.35 9.61
N THR A 97 -11.73 -7.61 10.66
CA THR A 97 -12.96 -7.79 11.43
C THR A 97 -14.21 -7.50 10.61
N VAL A 98 -14.17 -6.47 9.77
CA VAL A 98 -15.32 -6.01 8.99
C VAL A 98 -15.17 -6.27 7.48
N LYS A 99 -14.07 -6.92 7.08
CA LYS A 99 -13.72 -7.21 5.67
C LYS A 99 -13.80 -5.95 4.80
N LEU A 100 -13.32 -4.82 5.33
CA LEU A 100 -13.32 -3.53 4.65
C LEU A 100 -11.92 -3.22 4.12
N GLU A 101 -11.86 -2.68 2.91
CA GLU A 101 -10.63 -2.17 2.31
C GLU A 101 -10.71 -0.66 2.11
N LYS A 102 -9.60 0.02 2.43
CA LYS A 102 -9.44 1.44 2.16
C LYS A 102 -8.12 1.68 1.43
N PHE A 103 -8.15 2.60 0.49
CA PHE A 103 -7.00 2.98 -0.33
C PHE A 103 -6.66 4.44 -0.07
N TYR A 104 -5.37 4.72 0.05
CA TYR A 104 -4.87 6.07 0.27
C TYR A 104 -3.70 6.33 -0.66
N LEU A 105 -3.71 7.48 -1.33
CA LEU A 105 -2.52 7.99 -1.98
C LEU A 105 -1.61 8.58 -0.92
N ILE A 106 -0.36 8.14 -0.88
CA ILE A 106 0.67 8.67 0.01
C ILE A 106 1.41 9.77 -0.74
N ASP A 107 1.53 10.95 -0.14
CA ASP A 107 2.32 12.07 -0.65
C ASP A 107 3.62 12.22 0.15
N PRO A 108 4.77 11.71 -0.35
CA PRO A 108 6.05 11.83 0.34
C PRO A 108 6.54 13.26 0.49
N GLU A 109 6.20 14.15 -0.46
CA GLU A 109 6.63 15.55 -0.44
C GLU A 109 5.86 16.36 0.62
N ALA A 110 4.60 15.99 0.84
CA ALA A 110 3.76 16.59 1.88
C ALA A 110 3.84 15.87 3.24
N HIS A 111 5.03 15.41 3.64
CA HIS A 111 5.28 14.71 4.91
C HIS A 111 4.42 13.44 5.10
N PHE A 112 4.28 12.65 4.03
CA PHE A 112 3.50 11.40 4.02
C PHE A 112 2.01 11.58 4.33
N LYS A 113 1.43 12.75 3.99
CA LYS A 113 -0.01 12.95 4.08
C LYS A 113 -0.75 11.89 3.27
N LEU A 114 -1.81 11.36 3.86
CA LEU A 114 -2.69 10.38 3.22
C LEU A 114 -3.92 11.06 2.64
N LYS A 115 -4.12 10.91 1.33
CA LYS A 115 -5.39 11.26 0.68
C LYS A 115 -6.22 9.99 0.52
N ILE A 116 -7.40 9.93 1.14
CA ILE A 116 -8.37 8.85 0.91
C ILE A 116 -8.75 8.83 -0.57
N LEU A 117 -8.74 7.64 -1.16
CA LEU A 117 -9.25 7.35 -2.49
C LEU A 117 -10.54 6.56 -2.33
N ASN A 118 -11.64 7.07 -2.91
CA ASN A 118 -12.78 6.19 -3.15
C ASN A 118 -12.45 5.20 -4.29
N MET A 119 -13.29 4.19 -4.47
CA MET A 119 -13.02 3.12 -5.45
C MET A 119 -12.87 3.65 -6.87
N ASN A 120 -13.73 4.60 -7.28
CA ASN A 120 -13.66 5.20 -8.61
C ASN A 120 -12.36 6.00 -8.83
N GLU A 121 -11.88 6.71 -7.81
CA GLU A 121 -10.60 7.43 -7.87
C GLU A 121 -9.42 6.45 -7.93
N PHE A 122 -9.45 5.39 -7.13
CA PHE A 122 -8.41 4.35 -7.13
C PHE A 122 -8.33 3.66 -8.49
N GLU A 123 -9.46 3.23 -9.03
CA GLU A 123 -9.54 2.61 -10.34
C GLU A 123 -9.04 3.53 -11.47
N LYS A 124 -9.40 4.81 -11.44
CA LYS A 124 -8.91 5.81 -12.40
C LYS A 124 -7.41 6.06 -12.33
N LEU A 125 -6.78 5.88 -11.17
CA LEU A 125 -5.33 5.97 -11.06
C LEU A 125 -4.63 4.81 -11.78
N LEU A 126 -5.29 3.65 -11.84
CA LEU A 126 -4.78 2.42 -12.42
C LEU A 126 -5.03 2.28 -13.93
N ASP A 127 -5.90 3.12 -14.51
CA ASP A 127 -6.10 3.25 -15.97
C ASP A 127 -4.84 3.85 -16.66
#